data_AF-A0A832H7R1-F1
#
_entry.id   AF-A0A832H7R1-F1
#
_cell.length_a   1.000
_cell.length_b   1.000
_cell.length_c   1.000
_cell.angle_alpha   90.00
_cell.angle_beta   90.00
_cell.angle_gamma   90.00
#
_symmetry.space_group_name_H-M   'P 1'
#
loop_
_entity.id
_entity.type
_entity.pdbx_description
1 polymer ?
#
loop_
_entity_poly.entity_id
_entity_poly.type
_entity_poly.pdbx_seq_one_letter_code
_entity_poly.pdbx_strand_id
1 'polypeptide(L)'
;MTTLNGGSFTAPRQGRVGGSYFKPFWFEVDEPIKVLRATGVVTTPGTYKDRTFLSANTTNVEDVVWTFSSELDRPAPEAITRSSSNESVLAPDPANPFKWTYVGPGTATLTLTCPARTVNRTVTAATTTSTVRSNYGLASASAAKAAADAIDTRLAATTLEASWKRIYDSQNHAAATYVRNTNCWAALGGLDLTSISPWNSTGANQRAGTLVTPRHILYASHFPISVGATVRFVRADNTVVTRTVTASTLVSGDCSLAVLDSDVGAGIGFAKVLGPGSTAKLPVPTTNQEALDYPWRVPLLALDQEEKALVTDAYVDSNETWSNQVPVDLNRISFYEPLIGGDSGNPGFLLIGNQLVLVTTWLGGGPGSGPSIPALYAKINAAISALGNSGGYQLTPVDLSSYPSY
;
A
#
# COMPACT_ATOMS: atom_id res chain seq x y z
N MET A 1 5.96 -38.97 -26.28
CA MET A 1 7.05 -38.03 -26.63
C MET A 1 6.88 -37.69 -28.10
N THR A 2 6.40 -36.48 -28.40
CA THR A 2 6.29 -36.00 -29.78
C THR A 2 7.27 -34.83 -29.88
N THR A 3 8.36 -35.04 -30.59
CA THR A 3 9.35 -34.02 -30.93
C THR A 3 8.68 -32.95 -31.81
N LEU A 4 8.73 -31.70 -31.38
CA LEU A 4 8.39 -30.55 -32.21
C LEU A 4 9.54 -30.31 -33.19
N ASN A 5 9.33 -30.66 -34.45
CA ASN A 5 10.23 -30.29 -35.55
C ASN A 5 10.28 -28.76 -35.68
N GLY A 6 11.49 -28.21 -35.85
CA GLY A 6 11.80 -26.78 -35.86
C GLY A 6 11.16 -25.97 -36.99
N GLY A 7 9.85 -25.78 -36.92
CA GLY A 7 9.11 -24.77 -37.66
C GLY A 7 8.69 -23.62 -36.73
N SER A 8 8.71 -22.39 -37.24
CA SER A 8 8.11 -21.26 -36.54
C SER A 8 6.61 -21.47 -36.38
N PHE A 9 6.10 -21.44 -35.14
CA PHE A 9 4.68 -21.45 -34.88
C PHE A 9 4.19 -20.02 -34.63
N THR A 10 3.10 -19.62 -35.29
CA THR A 10 2.35 -18.42 -34.93
C THR A 10 1.24 -18.85 -33.99
N ALA A 11 1.39 -18.56 -32.69
CA ALA A 11 0.33 -18.86 -31.72
C ALA A 11 -0.95 -18.08 -32.08
N PRO A 12 -2.15 -18.69 -31.99
CA PRO A 12 -3.39 -17.92 -32.09
C PRO A 12 -3.51 -16.93 -30.91
N ARG A 13 -4.12 -15.75 -31.16
CA ARG A 13 -4.34 -14.67 -30.17
C ARG A 13 -5.01 -15.15 -28.87
N GLN A 14 -5.78 -16.25 -28.93
CA GLN A 14 -6.26 -17.04 -27.80
C GLN A 14 -6.38 -18.52 -28.24
N GLY A 15 -5.97 -19.47 -27.41
CA GLY A 15 -6.14 -20.89 -27.73
C GLY A 15 -5.71 -21.85 -26.62
N ARG A 16 -6.11 -23.12 -26.75
CA ARG A 16 -5.61 -24.23 -25.92
C ARG A 16 -4.44 -24.90 -26.63
N VAL A 17 -3.32 -25.04 -25.95
CA VAL A 17 -2.20 -25.90 -26.38
C VAL A 17 -1.98 -26.94 -25.29
N GLY A 18 -2.12 -28.23 -25.62
CA GLY A 18 -1.86 -29.32 -24.68
C GLY A 18 -2.80 -29.39 -23.46
N GLY A 19 -4.02 -28.86 -23.55
CA GLY A 19 -5.00 -28.86 -22.44
C GLY A 19 -4.92 -27.65 -21.51
N SER A 20 -3.89 -26.81 -21.65
CA SER A 20 -3.73 -25.55 -20.90
C SER A 20 -4.13 -24.35 -21.76
N TYR A 21 -4.71 -23.31 -21.13
CA TYR A 21 -4.99 -22.04 -21.80
C TYR A 21 -3.69 -21.28 -22.03
N PHE A 22 -3.43 -20.90 -23.28
CA PHE A 22 -2.39 -19.94 -23.64
C PHE A 22 -3.07 -18.58 -23.89
N LYS A 23 -2.80 -17.60 -23.02
CA LYS A 23 -3.12 -16.18 -23.23
C LYS A 23 -1.78 -15.45 -23.36
N PRO A 24 -1.41 -14.96 -24.55
CA PRO A 24 -0.02 -14.61 -24.81
C PRO A 24 0.46 -13.39 -24.01
N PHE A 25 -0.42 -12.44 -23.63
CA PHE A 25 -0.01 -11.22 -22.92
C PHE A 25 -1.18 -10.64 -22.12
N TRP A 26 -0.93 -10.14 -20.90
CA TRP A 26 -1.93 -9.45 -20.08
C TRP A 26 -1.24 -8.40 -19.20
N PHE A 27 -1.66 -7.15 -19.36
CA PHE A 27 -1.40 -6.11 -18.37
C PHE A 27 -2.73 -5.77 -17.68
N GLU A 28 -2.65 -5.59 -16.37
CA GLU A 28 -3.71 -5.05 -15.55
C GLU A 28 -3.68 -3.53 -15.68
N VAL A 29 -4.86 -2.95 -15.77
CA VAL A 29 -5.06 -1.52 -15.94
C VAL A 29 -6.00 -1.11 -14.84
N ASP A 30 -5.51 -0.25 -13.95
CA ASP A 30 -6.32 0.29 -12.86
C ASP A 30 -7.37 1.25 -13.41
N GLU A 31 -8.29 1.74 -12.59
CA GLU A 31 -9.14 2.84 -13.04
C GLU A 31 -8.36 4.17 -13.02
N PRO A 32 -8.58 5.08 -13.98
CA PRO A 32 -7.91 6.38 -13.99
C PRO A 32 -8.26 7.17 -12.73
N ILE A 33 -7.24 7.78 -12.14
CA ILE A 33 -7.34 8.52 -10.89
C ILE A 33 -7.15 10.01 -11.18
N LYS A 34 -8.08 10.83 -10.70
CA LYS A 34 -7.96 12.29 -10.77
C LYS A 34 -7.06 12.80 -9.65
N VAL A 35 -6.10 13.63 -10.01
CA VAL A 35 -5.17 14.27 -9.07
C VAL A 35 -5.32 15.77 -9.16
N LEU A 36 -5.59 16.42 -8.02
CA LEU A 36 -5.69 17.86 -7.96
C LEU A 36 -4.31 18.50 -7.96
N ARG A 37 -4.09 19.43 -8.88
CA ARG A 37 -2.90 20.30 -8.93
C ARG A 37 -3.32 21.75 -8.83
N ALA A 38 -2.74 22.50 -7.89
CA ALA A 38 -3.01 23.92 -7.75
C ALA A 38 -2.34 24.74 -8.86
N THR A 39 -3.06 25.72 -9.40
CA THR A 39 -2.56 26.72 -10.37
C THR A 39 -2.92 28.13 -9.86
N GLY A 40 -1.92 29.02 -9.74
CA GLY A 40 -2.12 30.40 -9.23
C GLY A 40 -0.97 30.94 -8.37
N VAL A 41 -1.12 32.19 -7.89
CA VAL A 41 -0.11 32.88 -7.05
C VAL A 41 -0.18 32.38 -5.60
N VAL A 42 0.96 31.90 -5.13
CA VAL A 42 1.21 31.41 -3.76
C VAL A 42 1.44 32.60 -2.81
N THR A 43 0.76 32.68 -1.66
CA THR A 43 1.12 33.69 -0.64
C THR A 43 1.01 33.22 0.81
N THR A 44 2.04 33.56 1.60
CA THR A 44 2.19 33.33 3.05
C THR A 44 2.39 31.88 3.47
N PRO A 45 3.66 31.46 3.65
CA PRO A 45 4.01 30.27 4.40
C PRO A 45 3.52 30.36 5.83
N GLY A 46 2.99 29.26 6.35
CA GLY A 46 2.67 29.08 7.76
C GLY A 46 3.16 27.73 8.26
N THR A 47 3.18 27.56 9.58
CA THR A 47 3.48 26.29 10.23
C THR A 47 2.31 25.85 11.09
N TYR A 48 2.07 24.55 11.13
CA TYR A 48 1.10 23.93 12.03
C TYR A 48 1.68 22.59 12.49
N LYS A 49 2.05 22.52 13.77
CA LYS A 49 2.79 21.38 14.34
C LYS A 49 4.06 21.11 13.51
N ASP A 50 4.20 19.91 12.97
CA ASP A 50 5.31 19.46 12.13
C ASP A 50 5.14 19.77 10.63
N ARG A 51 4.12 20.55 10.25
CA ARG A 51 3.78 20.86 8.86
C ARG A 51 4.10 22.31 8.51
N THR A 52 4.53 22.53 7.28
CA THR A 52 4.58 23.83 6.61
C THR A 52 3.52 23.86 5.52
N PHE A 53 2.75 24.94 5.45
CA PHE A 53 1.69 25.08 4.47
C PHE A 53 1.79 26.41 3.73
N LEU A 54 1.32 26.41 2.49
CA LEU A 54 1.06 27.61 1.71
C LEU A 54 -0.44 27.80 1.65
N SER A 55 -0.91 29.01 1.94
CA SER A 55 -2.32 29.36 1.80
C SER A 55 -2.50 30.17 0.53
N ALA A 56 -3.37 29.77 -0.39
CA ALA A 56 -3.64 30.61 -1.55
C ALA A 56 -5.06 30.41 -2.07
N ASN A 57 -5.63 31.47 -2.63
CA ASN A 57 -6.79 31.36 -3.49
C ASN A 57 -6.28 30.83 -4.83
N THR A 58 -6.44 29.53 -5.06
CA THR A 58 -5.92 28.88 -6.26
C THR A 58 -7.06 28.27 -7.08
N THR A 59 -6.81 28.12 -8.37
CA THR A 59 -7.62 27.26 -9.22
C THR A 59 -6.97 25.89 -9.22
N ASN A 60 -7.64 24.89 -8.66
CA ASN A 60 -7.22 23.51 -8.80
C ASN A 60 -7.65 22.97 -10.16
N VAL A 61 -6.73 22.29 -10.82
CA VAL A 61 -6.98 21.56 -12.06
C VAL A 61 -6.83 20.06 -11.81
N GLU A 62 -7.51 19.24 -12.60
CA GLU A 62 -7.49 17.78 -12.47
C GLU A 62 -6.55 17.17 -13.51
N ASP A 63 -5.32 16.84 -13.09
CA ASP A 63 -4.47 15.90 -13.84
C ASP A 63 -5.04 14.48 -13.68
N VAL A 64 -4.65 13.55 -14.55
CA VAL A 64 -5.07 12.14 -14.47
C VAL A 64 -3.85 11.25 -14.39
N VAL A 65 -3.85 10.31 -13.43
CA VAL A 65 -2.89 9.22 -13.38
C VAL A 65 -3.60 7.91 -13.67
N TRP A 66 -3.02 7.12 -14.57
CA TRP A 66 -3.56 5.84 -14.98
C TRP A 66 -2.43 4.81 -15.03
N THR A 67 -2.36 4.01 -13.96
CA THR A 67 -1.33 2.99 -13.76
C THR A 67 -1.69 1.70 -14.48
N PHE A 68 -0.66 0.95 -14.84
CA PHE A 68 -0.77 -0.40 -15.37
C PHE A 68 0.39 -1.26 -14.88
N SER A 69 0.16 -2.56 -14.75
CA SER A 69 1.19 -3.53 -14.36
C SER A 69 1.07 -4.81 -15.19
N SER A 70 2.10 -5.65 -15.24
CA SER A 70 2.04 -6.97 -15.89
C SER A 70 2.07 -8.09 -14.87
N GLU A 71 1.36 -9.19 -15.09
CA GLU A 71 1.45 -10.41 -14.26
C GLU A 71 2.85 -11.07 -14.39
N LEU A 72 3.41 -11.60 -13.28
CA LEU A 72 4.74 -12.26 -13.26
C LEU A 72 4.78 -13.53 -14.12
N ASP A 73 3.68 -14.27 -14.16
CA ASP A 73 3.58 -15.53 -14.91
C ASP A 73 3.25 -15.31 -16.41
N ARG A 74 3.30 -14.05 -16.86
CA ARG A 74 3.01 -13.69 -18.25
C ARG A 74 4.16 -12.85 -18.81
N PRO A 75 4.48 -12.98 -20.11
CA PRO A 75 5.50 -12.16 -20.73
C PRO A 75 5.18 -10.67 -20.52
N ALA A 76 6.20 -9.87 -20.16
CA ALA A 76 6.07 -8.43 -20.04
C ALA A 76 5.48 -7.84 -21.33
N PRO A 77 4.57 -6.86 -21.24
CA PRO A 77 3.98 -6.25 -22.42
C PRO A 77 5.07 -5.60 -23.28
N GLU A 78 4.99 -5.77 -24.60
CA GLU A 78 5.67 -4.89 -25.55
C GLU A 78 5.31 -3.43 -25.25
N ALA A 79 6.18 -2.49 -25.64
CA ALA A 79 6.09 -1.06 -25.32
C ALA A 79 4.64 -0.54 -25.35
N ILE A 80 4.13 -0.14 -24.18
CA ILE A 80 2.79 0.42 -24.04
C ILE A 80 2.82 1.86 -24.57
N THR A 81 1.94 2.13 -25.52
CA THR A 81 1.70 3.46 -26.08
C THR A 81 0.47 4.08 -25.45
N ARG A 82 0.43 5.42 -25.41
CA ARG A 82 -0.66 6.18 -24.81
C ARG A 82 -1.08 7.32 -25.71
N SER A 83 -2.37 7.64 -25.70
CA SER A 83 -2.92 8.78 -26.43
C SER A 83 -4.15 9.34 -25.73
N SER A 84 -4.58 10.51 -26.17
CA SER A 84 -5.81 11.17 -25.76
C SER A 84 -6.62 11.51 -27.01
N SER A 85 -7.93 11.30 -26.97
CA SER A 85 -8.82 11.74 -28.06
C SER A 85 -8.92 13.27 -28.17
N ASN A 86 -8.50 14.00 -27.13
CA ASN A 86 -8.48 15.45 -27.11
C ASN A 86 -7.36 15.98 -26.21
N GLU A 87 -6.18 16.23 -26.79
CA GLU A 87 -5.01 16.76 -26.07
C GLU A 87 -5.17 18.21 -25.64
N SER A 88 -6.20 18.94 -26.10
CA SER A 88 -6.52 20.27 -25.56
C SER A 88 -7.25 20.19 -24.21
N VAL A 89 -7.66 19.00 -23.78
CA VAL A 89 -8.28 18.75 -22.46
C VAL A 89 -7.29 18.04 -21.55
N LEU A 90 -6.78 16.89 -21.98
CA LEU A 90 -5.79 16.07 -21.25
C LEU A 90 -4.74 15.56 -22.22
N ALA A 91 -3.47 15.89 -21.99
CA ALA A 91 -2.35 15.48 -22.85
C ALA A 91 -1.39 14.54 -22.10
N PRO A 92 -0.80 13.52 -22.74
CA PRO A 92 0.21 12.66 -22.10
C PRO A 92 1.37 13.48 -21.51
N ASP A 93 1.73 13.25 -20.26
CA ASP A 93 2.82 13.94 -19.59
C ASP A 93 4.18 13.42 -20.10
N PRO A 94 5.10 14.26 -20.58
CA PRO A 94 6.35 13.78 -21.19
C PRO A 94 7.31 13.10 -20.22
N ALA A 95 7.22 13.36 -18.91
CA ALA A 95 8.16 12.87 -17.91
C ALA A 95 7.63 11.64 -17.15
N ASN A 96 6.31 11.49 -17.01
CA ASN A 96 5.71 10.38 -16.28
C ASN A 96 4.82 9.53 -17.22
N PRO A 97 5.12 8.24 -17.46
CA PRO A 97 4.40 7.37 -18.39
C PRO A 97 2.94 7.08 -17.98
N PHE A 98 2.61 7.28 -16.70
CA PHE A 98 1.28 7.02 -16.15
C PHE A 98 0.43 8.29 -16.04
N LYS A 99 0.94 9.47 -16.43
CA LYS A 99 0.24 10.74 -16.23
C LYS A 99 -0.26 11.36 -17.52
N TRP A 100 -1.43 11.98 -17.44
CA TRP A 100 -2.00 12.93 -18.40
C TRP A 100 -2.19 14.27 -17.69
N THR A 101 -1.57 15.30 -18.23
CA THR A 101 -1.59 16.66 -17.68
C THR A 101 -2.83 17.39 -18.17
N TYR A 102 -3.51 18.07 -17.25
CA TYR A 102 -4.60 18.98 -17.56
C TYR A 102 -4.14 20.11 -18.48
N VAL A 103 -4.90 20.33 -19.55
CA VAL A 103 -4.71 21.45 -20.50
C VAL A 103 -5.92 22.37 -20.51
N GLY A 104 -7.13 21.83 -20.42
CA GLY A 104 -8.37 22.60 -20.46
C GLY A 104 -9.57 21.80 -19.97
N PRO A 105 -10.69 22.46 -19.65
CA PRO A 105 -11.87 21.78 -19.17
C PRO A 105 -12.54 21.04 -20.34
N GLY A 106 -13.12 19.88 -20.07
CA GLY A 106 -13.83 19.12 -21.08
C GLY A 106 -13.72 17.62 -20.85
N THR A 107 -14.02 16.84 -21.89
CA THR A 107 -13.95 15.39 -21.83
C THR A 107 -12.98 14.86 -22.87
N ALA A 108 -12.15 13.91 -22.48
CA ALA A 108 -11.22 13.20 -23.34
C ALA A 108 -11.31 11.70 -23.09
N THR A 109 -11.15 10.89 -24.13
CA THR A 109 -10.93 9.45 -24.01
C THR A 109 -9.44 9.18 -23.99
N LEU A 110 -8.95 8.74 -22.83
CA LEU A 110 -7.58 8.28 -22.65
C LEU A 110 -7.48 6.85 -23.18
N THR A 111 -6.38 6.56 -23.88
CA THR A 111 -6.15 5.28 -24.52
C THR A 111 -4.79 4.74 -24.11
N LEU A 112 -4.75 3.50 -23.64
CA LEU A 112 -3.55 2.69 -23.45
C LEU A 112 -3.57 1.56 -24.48
N THR A 113 -2.53 1.45 -25.30
CA THR A 113 -2.43 0.44 -26.35
C THR A 113 -1.11 -0.31 -26.29
N CYS A 114 -1.20 -1.64 -26.32
CA CYS A 114 -0.11 -2.51 -26.74
C CYS A 114 -0.56 -3.33 -27.95
N PRO A 115 0.34 -4.06 -28.64
CA PRO A 115 -0.02 -4.83 -29.85
C PRO A 115 -1.11 -5.90 -29.63
N ALA A 116 -1.32 -6.34 -28.39
CA ALA A 116 -2.34 -7.34 -28.04
C ALA A 116 -3.68 -6.74 -27.55
N ARG A 117 -3.69 -5.50 -27.04
CA ARG A 117 -4.87 -4.93 -26.37
C ARG A 117 -4.87 -3.40 -26.42
N THR A 118 -6.06 -2.84 -26.62
CA THR A 118 -6.35 -1.42 -26.41
C THR A 118 -7.38 -1.29 -25.29
N VAL A 119 -7.11 -0.39 -24.34
CA VAL A 119 -8.01 -0.04 -23.25
C VAL A 119 -8.30 1.45 -23.32
N ASN A 120 -9.59 1.79 -23.30
CA ASN A 120 -10.06 3.17 -23.37
C ASN A 120 -10.80 3.54 -22.08
N ARG A 121 -10.61 4.77 -21.61
CA ARG A 121 -11.37 5.36 -20.51
C ARG A 121 -11.70 6.81 -20.81
N THR A 122 -12.98 7.15 -20.70
CA THR A 122 -13.44 8.52 -20.86
C THR A 122 -13.36 9.24 -19.52
N VAL A 123 -12.63 10.35 -19.50
CA VAL A 123 -12.43 11.18 -18.31
C VAL A 123 -12.82 12.61 -18.61
N THR A 124 -13.62 13.20 -17.72
CA THR A 124 -13.95 14.63 -17.75
C THR A 124 -13.01 15.37 -16.83
N ALA A 125 -12.27 16.33 -17.35
CA ALA A 125 -11.40 17.20 -16.58
C ALA A 125 -12.12 18.53 -16.28
N ALA A 126 -12.05 18.96 -15.03
CA ALA A 126 -12.67 20.20 -14.57
C ALA A 126 -11.67 21.07 -13.80
N THR A 127 -12.09 22.31 -13.53
CA THR A 127 -11.41 23.21 -12.60
C THR A 127 -12.30 23.49 -11.40
N THR A 128 -11.69 23.61 -10.23
CA THR A 128 -12.37 24.09 -9.02
C THR A 128 -11.62 25.27 -8.42
N THR A 129 -12.33 26.35 -8.09
CA THR A 129 -11.75 27.50 -7.38
C THR A 129 -12.04 27.37 -5.90
N SER A 130 -10.99 27.36 -5.06
CA SER A 130 -11.14 27.33 -3.61
C SER A 130 -9.95 28.00 -2.92
N THR A 131 -10.13 28.45 -1.68
CA THR A 131 -9.00 28.78 -0.80
C THR A 131 -8.40 27.46 -0.34
N VAL A 132 -7.22 27.13 -0.86
CA VAL A 132 -6.53 25.86 -0.56
C VAL A 132 -5.36 26.16 0.34
N ARG A 133 -5.26 25.41 1.44
CA ARG A 133 -3.99 25.24 2.15
C ARG A 133 -3.35 23.97 1.63
N SER A 134 -2.37 24.12 0.74
CA SER A 134 -1.57 22.99 0.31
C SER A 134 -0.49 22.77 1.36
N ASN A 135 -0.43 21.57 1.95
CA ASN A 135 0.78 21.16 2.66
C ASN A 135 1.94 21.23 1.67
N TYR A 136 2.95 21.99 2.05
CA TYR A 136 4.12 22.29 1.23
C TYR A 136 5.39 21.63 1.77
N GLY A 137 5.32 21.00 2.95
CA GLY A 137 6.44 20.24 3.48
C GLY A 137 6.27 19.86 4.95
N LEU A 138 7.00 18.83 5.37
CA LEU A 138 7.14 18.43 6.76
C LEU A 138 8.44 19.03 7.32
N ALA A 139 8.42 19.40 8.60
CA ALA A 139 9.59 19.92 9.31
C ALA A 139 10.75 18.91 9.22
N SER A 140 11.93 19.36 8.82
CA SER A 140 13.05 18.48 8.42
C SER A 140 13.49 17.47 9.47
N ALA A 141 13.38 17.82 10.76
CA ALA A 141 13.75 16.97 11.87
C ALA A 141 12.57 16.13 12.44
N SER A 142 11.37 16.23 11.89
CA SER A 142 10.19 15.54 12.45
C SER A 142 10.17 14.04 12.13
N ALA A 143 9.50 13.27 12.99
CA ALA A 143 9.27 11.85 12.74
C ALA A 143 8.46 11.62 11.45
N ALA A 144 7.52 12.52 11.15
CA ALA A 144 6.73 12.49 9.92
C ALA A 144 7.60 12.64 8.67
N LYS A 145 8.57 13.59 8.68
CA LYS A 145 9.49 13.78 7.56
C LYS A 145 10.37 12.54 7.38
N ALA A 146 10.90 11.99 8.47
CA ALA A 146 11.70 10.77 8.42
C ALA A 146 10.89 9.58 7.86
N ALA A 147 9.61 9.46 8.24
CA ALA A 147 8.72 8.43 7.72
C ALA A 147 8.43 8.60 6.22
N ALA A 148 8.17 9.84 5.78
CA ALA A 148 7.99 10.15 4.37
C ALA A 148 9.24 9.86 3.54
N ASP A 149 10.40 10.32 4.00
CA ASP A 149 11.68 10.13 3.31
C ASP A 149 12.05 8.65 3.18
N ALA A 150 11.70 7.83 4.17
CA ALA A 150 11.95 6.39 4.14
C ALA A 150 11.22 5.71 2.98
N ILE A 151 10.03 6.17 2.62
CA ILE A 151 9.31 5.67 1.44
C ILE A 151 9.82 6.38 0.20
N ASP A 152 9.79 7.72 0.17
CA ASP A 152 10.08 8.51 -1.03
C ASP A 152 11.48 8.24 -1.59
N THR A 153 12.49 8.04 -0.74
CA THR A 153 13.85 7.70 -1.19
C THR A 153 13.91 6.31 -1.84
N ARG A 154 13.13 5.35 -1.35
CA ARG A 154 13.03 4.01 -1.97
C ARG A 154 12.32 4.08 -3.31
N LEU A 155 11.21 4.82 -3.37
CA LEU A 155 10.47 5.02 -4.61
C LEU A 155 11.36 5.68 -5.67
N ALA A 156 12.10 6.72 -5.30
CA ALA A 156 13.03 7.42 -6.20
C ALA A 156 14.22 6.55 -6.65
N ALA A 157 14.65 5.59 -5.83
CA ALA A 157 15.69 4.63 -6.19
C ALA A 157 15.18 3.47 -7.05
N THR A 158 13.86 3.35 -7.25
CA THR A 158 13.25 2.26 -8.01
C THR A 158 13.07 2.66 -9.47
N THR A 159 13.49 1.80 -10.39
CA THR A 159 13.14 1.93 -11.81
C THR A 159 11.74 1.39 -12.04
N LEU A 160 10.88 2.20 -12.68
CA LEU A 160 9.46 1.87 -12.91
C LEU A 160 9.34 0.68 -13.88
N GLU A 161 9.19 -0.53 -13.35
CA GLU A 161 9.04 -1.77 -14.13
C GLU A 161 8.03 -2.70 -13.46
N ALA A 162 7.25 -3.47 -14.21
CA ALA A 162 6.05 -4.14 -13.71
C ALA A 162 6.17 -5.00 -12.42
N SER A 163 7.35 -5.54 -12.07
CA SER A 163 7.54 -6.38 -10.87
C SER A 163 7.79 -5.61 -9.58
N TRP A 164 8.16 -4.34 -9.64
CA TRP A 164 8.56 -3.46 -8.52
C TRP A 164 7.58 -3.33 -7.34
N LYS A 165 6.26 -3.53 -7.54
CA LYS A 165 5.29 -3.54 -6.44
C LYS A 165 5.28 -4.89 -5.72
N ARG A 166 5.58 -6.01 -6.38
CA ARG A 166 5.36 -7.33 -5.80
C ARG A 166 6.40 -7.67 -4.75
N ILE A 167 5.98 -8.14 -3.58
CA ILE A 167 6.90 -8.60 -2.51
C ILE A 167 7.64 -9.87 -2.91
N TYR A 168 7.06 -10.69 -3.78
CA TYR A 168 7.61 -11.98 -4.20
C TYR A 168 7.77 -12.05 -5.72
N ASP A 169 8.89 -12.62 -6.18
CA ASP A 169 9.16 -12.96 -7.57
C ASP A 169 8.45 -14.26 -7.98
N SER A 170 8.19 -15.14 -7.03
CA SER A 170 7.31 -16.28 -7.23
C SER A 170 6.55 -16.61 -5.96
N GLN A 171 5.28 -16.97 -6.13
CA GLN A 171 4.39 -17.38 -5.06
C GLN A 171 3.65 -18.65 -5.47
N ASN A 172 3.89 -19.74 -4.74
CA ASN A 172 3.16 -20.99 -4.91
C ASN A 172 2.60 -21.44 -3.56
N HIS A 173 1.36 -21.04 -3.30
CA HIS A 173 0.66 -21.37 -2.07
C HIS A 173 0.42 -22.87 -1.89
N ALA A 174 0.20 -23.63 -2.96
CA ALA A 174 -0.01 -25.08 -2.88
C ALA A 174 1.27 -25.80 -2.45
N ALA A 175 2.42 -25.41 -3.01
CA ALA A 175 3.73 -25.98 -2.71
C ALA A 175 4.44 -25.31 -1.51
N ALA A 176 3.81 -24.31 -0.88
CA ALA A 176 4.42 -23.49 0.18
C ALA A 176 5.80 -22.94 -0.22
N THR A 177 5.93 -22.47 -1.45
CA THR A 177 7.19 -21.94 -2.00
C THR A 177 7.02 -20.46 -2.32
N TYR A 178 7.92 -19.63 -1.81
CA TYR A 178 7.89 -18.18 -1.97
C TYR A 178 9.31 -17.70 -2.22
N VAL A 179 9.53 -16.89 -3.25
CA VAL A 179 10.84 -16.27 -3.51
C VAL A 179 10.64 -14.77 -3.40
N ARG A 180 11.33 -14.12 -2.46
CA ARG A 180 11.25 -12.66 -2.30
C ARG A 180 11.80 -11.94 -3.52
N ASN A 181 11.09 -10.90 -3.93
CA ASN A 181 11.50 -10.03 -5.02
C ASN A 181 12.49 -8.98 -4.50
N THR A 182 13.73 -9.05 -4.94
CA THR A 182 14.77 -8.08 -4.56
C THR A 182 14.61 -6.73 -5.27
N ASN A 183 13.82 -6.67 -6.34
CA ASN A 183 13.48 -5.45 -7.06
C ASN A 183 12.23 -4.75 -6.49
N CYS A 184 11.57 -5.35 -5.50
CA CYS A 184 10.47 -4.69 -4.80
C CYS A 184 10.98 -3.41 -4.12
N TRP A 185 10.34 -2.27 -4.36
CA TRP A 185 10.78 -1.00 -3.76
C TRP A 185 10.84 -1.07 -2.23
N ALA A 186 9.89 -1.79 -1.62
CA ALA A 186 9.81 -1.94 -0.18
C ALA A 186 10.97 -2.80 0.36
N ALA A 187 11.51 -3.73 -0.43
CA ALA A 187 12.66 -4.54 -0.02
C ALA A 187 13.99 -3.76 -0.07
N LEU A 188 14.04 -2.62 -0.77
CA LEU A 188 15.24 -1.79 -0.85
C LEU A 188 15.69 -1.31 0.53
N GLY A 189 17.01 -1.24 0.74
CA GLY A 189 17.60 -0.89 2.03
C GLY A 189 17.40 -1.95 3.11
N GLY A 190 17.01 -3.17 2.75
CA GLY A 190 16.91 -4.30 3.67
C GLY A 190 15.78 -4.17 4.70
N LEU A 191 14.65 -3.61 4.29
CA LEU A 191 13.46 -3.55 5.15
C LEU A 191 12.97 -4.97 5.46
N ASP A 192 12.72 -5.24 6.74
CA ASP A 192 12.22 -6.54 7.16
C ASP A 192 10.70 -6.66 6.91
N LEU A 193 10.34 -7.42 5.87
CA LEU A 193 8.96 -7.71 5.48
C LEU A 193 8.47 -9.08 5.99
N THR A 194 9.14 -9.69 6.96
CA THR A 194 8.85 -11.07 7.41
C THR A 194 7.68 -11.18 8.38
N SER A 195 7.23 -10.06 8.95
CA SER A 195 6.05 -9.99 9.85
C SER A 195 4.71 -10.12 9.10
N ILE A 196 4.73 -10.01 7.78
CA ILE A 196 3.57 -10.07 6.90
C ILE A 196 3.33 -11.52 6.49
N SER A 197 2.13 -12.04 6.74
CA SER A 197 1.73 -13.35 6.24
C SER A 197 1.20 -13.26 4.81
N PRO A 198 1.79 -13.98 3.83
CA PRO A 198 1.23 -14.06 2.47
C PRO A 198 0.15 -15.13 2.34
N TRP A 199 -0.15 -15.90 3.40
CA TRP A 199 -1.07 -17.03 3.28
C TRP A 199 -1.58 -17.56 4.62
N ASN A 200 -2.86 -17.93 4.64
CA ASN A 200 -3.48 -18.76 5.68
C ASN A 200 -4.42 -19.83 5.08
N SER A 201 -4.73 -20.87 5.85
CA SER A 201 -5.59 -21.97 5.37
C SER A 201 -7.08 -21.65 5.37
N THR A 202 -7.53 -20.50 5.88
CA THR A 202 -8.93 -20.07 5.84
C THR A 202 -9.27 -19.37 4.52
N GLY A 203 -8.38 -18.50 4.02
CA GLY A 203 -8.63 -17.63 2.86
C GLY A 203 -7.51 -17.62 1.81
N ALA A 204 -6.52 -18.50 1.92
CA ALA A 204 -5.30 -18.44 1.11
C ALA A 204 -4.60 -17.08 1.25
N ASN A 205 -4.43 -16.35 0.15
CA ASN A 205 -3.83 -15.00 0.08
C ASN A 205 -4.75 -13.88 0.61
N GLN A 206 -6.00 -14.21 0.97
CA GLN A 206 -6.92 -13.30 1.64
C GLN A 206 -6.93 -13.49 3.15
N ARG A 207 -7.53 -12.57 3.92
CA ARG A 207 -7.60 -12.61 5.40
C ARG A 207 -6.21 -12.52 6.02
N ALA A 208 -5.48 -11.47 5.67
CA ALA A 208 -4.11 -11.33 6.12
C ALA A 208 -4.01 -11.20 7.64
N GLY A 209 -2.90 -11.70 8.17
CA GLY A 209 -2.53 -11.58 9.58
C GLY A 209 -1.14 -10.96 9.69
N THR A 210 -1.01 -9.92 10.51
CA THR A 210 0.28 -9.25 10.75
C THR A 210 0.83 -9.60 12.11
N LEU A 211 2.05 -10.11 12.16
CA LEU A 211 2.73 -10.49 13.39
C LEU A 211 3.16 -9.25 14.19
N VAL A 212 2.71 -9.12 15.44
CA VAL A 212 2.99 -7.97 16.32
C VAL A 212 3.75 -8.33 17.60
N THR A 213 3.91 -9.63 17.85
CA THR A 213 4.80 -10.24 18.86
C THR A 213 5.28 -11.59 18.31
N PRO A 214 6.21 -12.32 18.96
CA PRO A 214 6.63 -13.63 18.47
C PRO A 214 5.50 -14.66 18.24
N ARG A 215 4.31 -14.47 18.83
CA ARG A 215 3.20 -15.45 18.81
C ARG A 215 1.82 -14.87 18.49
N HIS A 216 1.69 -13.57 18.27
CA HIS A 216 0.38 -12.92 18.11
C HIS A 216 0.27 -12.18 16.80
N ILE A 217 -0.86 -12.40 16.11
CA ILE A 217 -1.21 -11.69 14.88
C ILE A 217 -2.45 -10.81 15.09
N LEU A 218 -2.45 -9.65 14.45
CA LEU A 218 -3.64 -8.82 14.27
C LEU A 218 -4.23 -9.03 12.88
N TYR A 219 -5.56 -9.01 12.80
CA TYR A 219 -6.32 -9.18 11.56
C TYR A 219 -7.71 -8.54 11.69
N ALA A 220 -8.44 -8.43 10.57
CA ALA A 220 -9.78 -7.86 10.53
C ALA A 220 -10.84 -8.78 11.15
N SER A 221 -11.66 -8.26 12.06
CA SER A 221 -12.68 -9.04 12.75
C SER A 221 -13.79 -9.55 11.83
N HIS A 222 -14.21 -8.75 10.85
CA HIS A 222 -15.22 -9.12 9.87
C HIS A 222 -14.72 -10.15 8.85
N PHE A 223 -13.39 -10.36 8.79
CA PHE A 223 -12.77 -11.31 7.86
C PHE A 223 -11.82 -12.26 8.59
N PRO A 224 -12.35 -13.08 9.51
CA PRO A 224 -11.52 -13.76 10.50
C PRO A 224 -10.70 -14.91 9.92
N ILE A 225 -9.56 -15.18 10.56
CA ILE A 225 -8.79 -16.42 10.42
C ILE A 225 -9.32 -17.41 11.48
N SER A 226 -9.68 -18.63 11.08
CA SER A 226 -10.32 -19.60 11.97
C SER A 226 -9.35 -20.18 13.00
N VAL A 227 -9.84 -20.47 14.22
CA VAL A 227 -9.10 -21.32 15.16
C VAL A 227 -8.89 -22.70 14.52
N GLY A 228 -7.67 -23.23 14.63
CA GLY A 228 -7.22 -24.44 13.94
C GLY A 228 -6.67 -24.19 12.53
N ALA A 229 -6.81 -22.97 11.98
CA ALA A 229 -6.19 -22.62 10.70
C ALA A 229 -4.67 -22.44 10.85
N THR A 230 -3.94 -22.71 9.78
CA THR A 230 -2.51 -22.44 9.70
C THR A 230 -2.23 -21.11 9.01
N VAL A 231 -1.21 -20.40 9.47
CA VAL A 231 -0.70 -19.13 8.93
C VAL A 231 0.77 -19.31 8.59
N ARG A 232 1.21 -18.75 7.46
CA ARG A 232 2.61 -18.82 7.01
C ARG A 232 3.31 -17.48 7.17
N PHE A 233 4.59 -17.53 7.51
CA PHE A 233 5.53 -16.43 7.42
C PHE A 233 6.71 -16.86 6.57
N VAL A 234 7.33 -15.92 5.86
CA VAL A 234 8.45 -16.21 4.96
C VAL A 234 9.66 -15.45 5.46
N ARG A 235 10.77 -16.13 5.72
CA ARG A 235 12.03 -15.52 6.13
C ARG A 235 12.67 -14.72 4.97
N ALA A 236 13.71 -13.96 5.28
CA ALA A 236 14.50 -13.28 4.24
C ALA A 236 15.20 -14.27 3.29
N ASP A 237 15.52 -15.48 3.77
CA ASP A 237 16.14 -16.56 3.00
C ASP A 237 15.13 -17.45 2.25
N ASN A 238 13.87 -17.00 2.11
CA ASN A 238 12.76 -17.72 1.47
C ASN A 238 12.24 -18.95 2.22
N THR A 239 12.77 -19.26 3.42
CA THR A 239 12.25 -20.37 4.22
C THR A 239 10.85 -20.05 4.77
N VAL A 240 9.92 -20.99 4.64
CA VAL A 240 8.56 -20.85 5.18
C VAL A 240 8.48 -21.36 6.62
N VAL A 241 7.88 -20.55 7.48
CA VAL A 241 7.50 -20.89 8.85
C VAL A 241 5.98 -20.99 8.91
N THR A 242 5.44 -22.13 9.34
CA THR A 242 3.99 -22.34 9.49
C THR A 242 3.62 -22.43 10.97
N ARG A 243 2.52 -21.78 11.37
CA ARG A 243 1.97 -21.80 12.73
C ARG A 243 0.47 -22.01 12.72
N THR A 244 -0.07 -22.61 13.76
CA THR A 244 -1.52 -22.84 13.91
C THR A 244 -2.14 -21.80 14.82
N VAL A 245 -3.28 -21.22 14.45
CA VAL A 245 -4.08 -20.38 15.34
C VAL A 245 -4.75 -21.25 16.40
N THR A 246 -4.46 -21.01 17.68
CA THR A 246 -4.99 -21.81 18.80
C THR A 246 -6.15 -21.15 19.52
N ALA A 247 -6.19 -19.81 19.52
CA ALA A 247 -7.31 -19.04 20.00
C ALA A 247 -7.34 -17.66 19.35
N SER A 248 -8.49 -16.99 19.42
CA SER A 248 -8.68 -15.62 18.96
C SER A 248 -9.65 -14.86 19.86
N THR A 249 -9.51 -13.54 19.92
CA THR A 249 -10.48 -12.65 20.58
C THR A 249 -10.67 -11.37 19.77
N LEU A 250 -11.87 -10.80 19.88
CA LEU A 250 -12.13 -9.44 19.45
C LEU A 250 -11.40 -8.46 20.38
N VAL A 251 -10.68 -7.50 19.82
CA VAL A 251 -10.05 -6.40 20.57
C VAL A 251 -11.03 -5.23 20.68
N SER A 252 -11.44 -4.68 19.54
CA SER A 252 -12.42 -3.60 19.43
C SER A 252 -12.73 -3.33 17.96
N GLY A 253 -13.96 -2.87 17.67
CA GLY A 253 -14.36 -2.52 16.30
C GLY A 253 -14.09 -3.67 15.33
N ASP A 254 -13.32 -3.39 14.27
CA ASP A 254 -12.88 -4.38 13.29
C ASP A 254 -11.43 -4.85 13.49
N CYS A 255 -10.99 -4.97 14.75
CA CYS A 255 -9.66 -5.47 15.11
C CYS A 255 -9.77 -6.72 16.00
N SER A 256 -9.22 -7.83 15.51
CA SER A 256 -9.10 -9.08 16.25
C SER A 256 -7.63 -9.47 16.45
N LEU A 257 -7.39 -10.21 17.53
CA LEU A 257 -6.10 -10.78 17.88
C LEU A 257 -6.21 -12.31 17.87
N ALA A 258 -5.23 -12.99 17.28
CA ALA A 258 -5.07 -14.43 17.39
C ALA A 258 -3.72 -14.77 18.01
N VAL A 259 -3.69 -15.88 18.76
CA VAL A 259 -2.48 -16.48 19.31
C VAL A 259 -2.13 -17.75 18.53
N LEU A 260 -0.84 -17.91 18.26
CA LEU A 260 -0.27 -19.03 17.54
C LEU A 260 0.14 -20.17 18.50
N ASP A 261 0.25 -21.39 17.98
CA ASP A 261 0.66 -22.59 18.73
C ASP A 261 2.07 -22.49 19.35
N SER A 262 2.95 -21.71 18.75
CA SER A 262 4.33 -21.49 19.20
C SER A 262 4.90 -20.20 18.62
N ASP A 263 6.02 -19.70 19.17
CA ASP A 263 6.71 -18.55 18.60
C ASP A 263 7.18 -18.86 17.19
N VAL A 264 7.15 -17.88 16.30
CA VAL A 264 7.64 -18.02 14.90
C VAL A 264 9.15 -18.34 14.82
N GLY A 265 9.90 -18.10 15.89
CA GLY A 265 11.33 -18.37 15.98
C GLY A 265 12.20 -17.32 15.28
N ALA A 266 13.51 -17.54 15.26
CA ALA A 266 14.47 -16.60 14.67
C ALA A 266 14.26 -16.44 13.14
N GLY A 267 14.62 -15.26 12.64
CA GLY A 267 14.54 -14.90 11.22
C GLY A 267 13.16 -14.42 10.74
N ILE A 268 12.17 -14.34 11.64
CA ILE A 268 10.90 -13.64 11.43
C ILE A 268 10.81 -12.49 12.44
N GLY A 269 10.82 -11.27 11.95
CA GLY A 269 10.52 -10.07 12.72
C GLY A 269 9.03 -9.90 12.97
N PHE A 270 8.69 -9.02 13.89
CA PHE A 270 7.32 -8.59 14.17
C PHE A 270 7.23 -7.06 14.05
N ALA A 271 6.09 -6.59 13.58
CA ALA A 271 5.85 -5.17 13.38
C ALA A 271 5.90 -4.42 14.72
N LYS A 272 6.52 -3.25 14.70
CA LYS A 272 6.39 -2.27 15.77
C LYS A 272 5.03 -1.57 15.64
N VAL A 273 4.67 -0.79 16.64
CA VAL A 273 3.46 0.06 16.62
C VAL A 273 3.80 1.44 17.13
N LEU A 274 2.93 2.42 16.89
CA LEU A 274 2.99 3.68 17.62
C LEU A 274 2.49 3.44 19.06
N GLY A 275 3.34 3.73 20.04
CA GLY A 275 3.01 3.60 21.45
C GLY A 275 2.29 4.83 22.02
N PRO A 276 1.92 4.77 23.32
CA PRO A 276 1.41 5.93 24.04
C PRO A 276 2.35 7.14 23.94
N GLY A 277 1.79 8.33 23.71
CA GLY A 277 2.56 9.58 23.59
C GLY A 277 3.19 9.84 22.21
N SER A 278 3.04 8.91 21.25
CA SER A 278 3.51 9.08 19.87
C SER A 278 2.91 10.31 19.17
N THR A 279 1.69 10.72 19.53
CA THR A 279 0.99 11.88 18.94
C THR A 279 1.74 13.19 19.11
N ALA A 280 2.58 13.35 20.14
CA ALA A 280 3.41 14.55 20.31
C ALA A 280 4.61 14.57 19.36
N LYS A 281 5.10 13.40 18.91
CA LYS A 281 6.23 13.27 17.98
C LYS A 281 5.79 13.20 16.53
N LEU A 282 4.57 12.71 16.32
CA LEU A 282 4.01 12.36 15.03
C LEU A 282 2.53 12.77 15.05
N PRO A 283 2.24 14.08 14.92
CA PRO A 283 0.93 14.65 15.20
C PRO A 283 -0.01 14.50 14.00
N VAL A 284 -0.53 13.30 13.82
CA VAL A 284 -1.58 12.98 12.84
C VAL A 284 -2.82 13.85 13.09
N PRO A 285 -3.51 14.33 12.04
CA PRO A 285 -4.80 14.98 12.19
C PRO A 285 -5.80 14.08 12.92
N THR A 286 -6.59 14.64 13.84
CA THR A 286 -7.58 13.85 14.60
C THR A 286 -9.02 14.13 14.18
N THR A 287 -9.22 15.07 13.26
CA THR A 287 -10.53 15.39 12.67
C THR A 287 -10.40 15.57 11.17
N ASN A 288 -11.49 15.31 10.43
CA ASN A 288 -11.54 15.58 8.99
C ASN A 288 -11.27 17.06 8.69
N GLN A 289 -11.77 17.98 9.52
CA GLN A 289 -11.53 19.41 9.31
C GLN A 289 -10.03 19.76 9.46
N GLU A 290 -9.35 19.24 10.49
CA GLU A 290 -7.89 19.43 10.63
C GLU A 290 -7.14 18.83 9.44
N ALA A 291 -7.56 17.66 8.96
CA ALA A 291 -6.93 16.98 7.83
C ALA A 291 -7.13 17.74 6.50
N LEU A 292 -8.26 18.46 6.34
CA LEU A 292 -8.52 19.33 5.19
C LEU A 292 -7.72 20.64 5.28
N ASP A 293 -7.69 21.27 6.46
CA ASP A 293 -7.01 22.56 6.67
C ASP A 293 -5.48 22.41 6.70
N TYR A 294 -4.98 21.29 7.25
CA TYR A 294 -3.56 21.03 7.47
C TYR A 294 -3.21 19.60 7.06
N PRO A 295 -3.31 19.23 5.78
CA PRO A 295 -3.16 17.84 5.34
C PRO A 295 -1.78 17.29 5.69
N TRP A 296 -1.71 16.13 6.35
CA TRP A 296 -0.45 15.57 6.84
C TRP A 296 0.35 14.88 5.73
N ARG A 297 -0.31 14.05 4.90
CA ARG A 297 0.24 13.43 3.68
C ARG A 297 1.56 12.66 3.92
N VAL A 298 1.67 11.97 5.05
CA VAL A 298 2.77 11.03 5.28
C VAL A 298 2.40 9.71 4.59
N PRO A 299 3.25 9.18 3.70
CA PRO A 299 2.96 7.95 2.99
C PRO A 299 3.04 6.75 3.92
N LEU A 300 2.27 5.72 3.59
CA LEU A 300 2.30 4.40 4.20
C LEU A 300 2.71 3.36 3.15
N LEU A 301 3.42 2.33 3.58
CA LEU A 301 3.44 1.05 2.88
C LEU A 301 2.08 0.37 3.13
N ALA A 302 1.30 0.15 2.09
CA ALA A 302 0.02 -0.55 2.14
C ALA A 302 0.13 -1.88 1.40
N LEU A 303 -0.42 -2.95 1.96
CA LEU A 303 -0.46 -4.26 1.29
C LEU A 303 -1.88 -4.66 0.92
N ASP A 304 -2.01 -5.60 0.00
CA ASP A 304 -3.27 -6.14 -0.49
C ASP A 304 -3.22 -7.68 -0.58
N GLN A 305 -4.30 -8.29 -1.04
CA GLN A 305 -4.38 -9.74 -1.25
C GLN A 305 -3.47 -10.27 -2.37
N GLU A 306 -2.79 -9.39 -3.12
CA GLU A 306 -1.89 -9.76 -4.22
C GLU A 306 -0.41 -9.66 -3.80
N GLU A 307 -0.17 -9.35 -2.52
CA GLU A 307 1.14 -9.11 -1.92
C GLU A 307 1.93 -8.02 -2.68
N LYS A 308 1.23 -6.97 -3.10
CA LYS A 308 1.83 -5.76 -3.63
C LYS A 308 2.15 -4.79 -2.49
N ALA A 309 3.35 -4.24 -2.53
CA ALA A 309 3.79 -3.08 -1.77
C ALA A 309 3.22 -1.82 -2.43
N LEU A 310 2.06 -1.40 -1.98
CA LEU A 310 1.36 -0.20 -2.43
C LEU A 310 1.73 1.01 -1.57
N VAL A 311 1.38 2.20 -2.05
CA VAL A 311 1.55 3.45 -1.30
C VAL A 311 0.22 4.19 -1.18
N THR A 312 -0.17 4.55 0.04
CA THR A 312 -1.28 5.47 0.32
C THR A 312 -0.83 6.59 1.24
N ASP A 313 -1.50 7.74 1.25
CA ASP A 313 -1.17 8.83 2.18
C ASP A 313 -2.06 8.77 3.42
N ALA A 314 -1.47 8.86 4.61
CA ALA A 314 -2.22 9.02 5.85
C ALA A 314 -3.05 10.32 5.83
N TYR A 315 -4.31 10.23 6.27
CA TYR A 315 -5.25 11.34 6.26
C TYR A 315 -5.65 11.76 7.67
N VAL A 316 -6.25 10.86 8.44
CA VAL A 316 -6.75 11.16 9.80
C VAL A 316 -6.67 9.93 10.70
N ASP A 317 -6.42 10.14 11.99
CA ASP A 317 -6.58 9.17 13.06
C ASP A 317 -7.65 9.68 14.05
N SER A 318 -8.89 9.26 13.87
CA SER A 318 -10.04 9.77 14.61
C SER A 318 -10.86 8.63 15.22
N ASN A 319 -11.21 8.71 16.51
CA ASN A 319 -12.14 7.79 17.17
C ASN A 319 -11.85 6.30 16.88
N GLU A 320 -10.64 5.85 17.18
CA GLU A 320 -10.16 4.47 16.92
C GLU A 320 -10.16 4.06 15.44
N THR A 321 -10.25 5.02 14.51
CA THR A 321 -10.23 4.78 13.06
C THR A 321 -9.06 5.51 12.42
N TRP A 322 -8.22 4.76 11.74
CA TRP A 322 -7.20 5.31 10.86
C TRP A 322 -7.75 5.35 9.43
N SER A 323 -7.69 6.51 8.79
CA SER A 323 -8.12 6.70 7.41
C SER A 323 -6.98 7.24 6.57
N ASN A 324 -6.97 6.82 5.31
CA ASN A 324 -6.02 7.25 4.31
C ASN A 324 -6.73 7.96 3.15
N GLN A 325 -5.92 8.58 2.30
CA GLN A 325 -6.34 9.21 1.06
C GLN A 325 -5.41 8.78 -0.07
N VAL A 326 -5.92 8.93 -1.29
CA VAL A 326 -5.12 8.71 -2.50
C VAL A 326 -3.91 9.65 -2.48
N PRO A 327 -2.68 9.15 -2.74
CA PRO A 327 -1.53 10.02 -2.84
C PRO A 327 -1.70 11.07 -3.94
N VAL A 328 -1.28 12.30 -3.65
CA VAL A 328 -1.26 13.38 -4.67
C VAL A 328 0.13 13.56 -5.28
N ASP A 329 1.16 13.07 -4.61
CA ASP A 329 2.51 13.04 -5.15
C ASP A 329 2.57 12.03 -6.31
N LEU A 330 3.12 12.47 -7.44
CA LEU A 330 3.13 11.72 -8.69
C LEU A 330 4.01 10.47 -8.63
N ASN A 331 5.05 10.47 -7.79
CA ASN A 331 5.86 9.29 -7.60
C ASN A 331 5.08 8.29 -6.74
N ARG A 332 4.50 8.72 -5.62
CA ARG A 332 3.73 7.83 -4.74
C ARG A 332 2.52 7.19 -5.43
N ILE A 333 1.74 7.97 -6.19
CA ILE A 333 0.55 7.47 -6.87
C ILE A 333 0.87 6.39 -7.93
N SER A 334 2.07 6.36 -8.49
CA SER A 334 2.48 5.29 -9.41
C SER A 334 2.59 3.91 -8.71
N PHE A 335 2.72 3.90 -7.38
CA PHE A 335 2.66 2.72 -6.53
C PHE A 335 1.30 2.51 -5.87
N TYR A 336 0.33 3.39 -6.09
CA TYR A 336 -1.01 3.25 -5.54
C TYR A 336 -1.89 2.37 -6.43
N GLU A 337 -2.84 1.69 -5.82
CA GLU A 337 -4.07 1.17 -6.43
C GLU A 337 -5.15 1.10 -5.35
N PRO A 338 -6.44 1.15 -5.70
CA PRO A 338 -7.49 1.10 -4.70
C PRO A 338 -7.54 -0.27 -4.03
N LEU A 339 -7.66 -0.28 -2.70
CA LEU A 339 -7.97 -1.48 -1.95
C LEU A 339 -9.38 -1.96 -2.29
N ILE A 340 -9.54 -3.26 -2.48
CA ILE A 340 -10.76 -3.92 -2.93
C ILE A 340 -11.20 -5.02 -1.95
N GLY A 341 -12.32 -5.67 -2.27
CA GLY A 341 -12.77 -6.84 -1.54
C GLY A 341 -11.71 -7.96 -1.59
N GLY A 342 -11.40 -8.53 -0.42
CA GLY A 342 -10.35 -9.53 -0.26
C GLY A 342 -9.11 -8.99 0.48
N ASP A 343 -8.88 -7.68 0.43
CA ASP A 343 -7.73 -7.05 1.08
C ASP A 343 -7.91 -6.89 2.60
N SER A 344 -9.11 -7.16 3.11
CA SER A 344 -9.44 -7.05 4.53
C SER A 344 -8.44 -7.77 5.42
N GLY A 345 -7.94 -7.06 6.44
CA GLY A 345 -6.92 -7.53 7.36
C GLY A 345 -5.48 -7.27 6.91
N ASN A 346 -5.24 -6.90 5.64
CA ASN A 346 -3.89 -6.51 5.21
C ASN A 346 -3.43 -5.23 5.92
N PRO A 347 -2.12 -5.10 6.17
CA PRO A 347 -1.59 -4.00 6.98
C PRO A 347 -1.29 -2.72 6.20
N GLY A 348 -1.39 -1.60 6.93
CA GLY A 348 -0.76 -0.33 6.59
C GLY A 348 0.36 0.00 7.58
N PHE A 349 1.53 0.37 7.07
CA PHE A 349 2.73 0.67 7.86
C PHE A 349 3.29 2.06 7.60
N LEU A 350 3.67 2.77 8.67
CA LEU A 350 4.72 3.79 8.59
C LEU A 350 6.09 3.10 8.53
N LEU A 351 7.06 3.74 7.87
CA LEU A 351 8.46 3.29 7.87
C LEU A 351 9.30 4.24 8.73
N ILE A 352 9.67 3.82 9.94
CA ILE A 352 10.45 4.67 10.87
C ILE A 352 11.73 3.93 11.23
N GLY A 353 12.90 4.54 10.97
CA GLY A 353 14.20 3.93 11.28
C GLY A 353 14.43 2.56 10.63
N ASN A 354 13.95 2.37 9.39
CA ASN A 354 13.96 1.09 8.68
C ASN A 354 13.15 -0.04 9.36
N GLN A 355 12.12 0.33 10.14
CA GLN A 355 11.22 -0.61 10.79
C GLN A 355 9.80 -0.44 10.27
N LEU A 356 9.08 -1.56 10.13
CA LEU A 356 7.64 -1.57 9.89
C LEU A 356 6.92 -1.16 11.19
N VAL A 357 6.14 -0.08 11.11
CA VAL A 357 5.30 0.41 12.21
C VAL A 357 3.83 0.31 11.81
N LEU A 358 3.14 -0.71 12.31
CA LEU A 358 1.74 -0.99 11.99
C LEU A 358 0.85 0.11 12.56
N VAL A 359 0.08 0.75 11.70
CA VAL A 359 -0.89 1.79 12.09
C VAL A 359 -2.34 1.35 11.93
N THR A 360 -2.61 0.42 11.01
CA THR A 360 -3.97 -0.09 10.75
C THR A 360 -3.97 -1.42 9.99
N THR A 361 -5.11 -2.10 10.01
CA THR A 361 -5.42 -3.27 9.17
C THR A 361 -6.68 -2.96 8.37
N TRP A 362 -6.77 -3.34 7.10
CA TRP A 362 -7.85 -2.85 6.24
C TRP A 362 -9.23 -3.38 6.58
N LEU A 363 -10.18 -2.44 6.63
CA LEU A 363 -11.62 -2.64 6.67
C LEU A 363 -12.28 -2.02 5.43
N GLY A 364 -11.96 -0.76 5.14
CA GLY A 364 -12.52 0.00 4.02
C GLY A 364 -11.67 -0.09 2.76
N GLY A 365 -12.32 -0.14 1.60
CA GLY A 365 -11.66 -0.11 0.29
C GLY A 365 -11.24 1.31 -0.15
N GLY A 366 -10.87 1.45 -1.43
CA GLY A 366 -10.41 2.71 -2.01
C GLY A 366 -9.02 3.09 -1.47
N PRO A 367 -8.82 4.27 -0.88
CA PRO A 367 -7.53 4.63 -0.29
C PRO A 367 -7.21 3.85 1.00
N GLY A 368 -8.21 3.18 1.58
CA GLY A 368 -8.04 2.37 2.76
C GLY A 368 -8.37 3.07 4.06
N SER A 369 -9.07 2.34 4.91
CA SER A 369 -9.31 2.73 6.31
C SER A 369 -9.46 1.47 7.17
N GLY A 370 -9.29 1.64 8.48
CA GLY A 370 -9.37 0.54 9.41
C GLY A 370 -9.25 0.97 10.86
N PRO A 371 -9.24 0.01 11.81
CA PRO A 371 -8.95 0.30 13.20
C PRO A 371 -7.59 1.01 13.35
N SER A 372 -7.54 2.04 14.19
CA SER A 372 -6.31 2.70 14.61
C SER A 372 -5.60 1.83 15.64
N ILE A 373 -4.55 1.12 15.21
CA ILE A 373 -3.68 0.36 16.12
C ILE A 373 -3.08 1.26 17.22
N PRO A 374 -2.66 2.51 16.95
CA PRO A 374 -2.21 3.43 17.99
C PRO A 374 -3.29 3.70 19.06
N ALA A 375 -4.53 3.97 18.65
CA ALA A 375 -5.64 4.22 19.59
C ALA A 375 -6.03 2.95 20.37
N LEU A 376 -5.87 1.77 19.75
CA LEU A 376 -6.18 0.47 20.36
C LEU A 376 -5.03 -0.12 21.20
N TYR A 377 -3.88 0.55 21.31
CA TYR A 377 -2.66 0.03 21.94
C TYR A 377 -2.90 -0.66 23.30
N ALA A 378 -3.64 0.00 24.20
CA ALA A 378 -3.94 -0.54 25.53
C ALA A 378 -4.86 -1.77 25.47
N LYS A 379 -5.90 -1.73 24.61
CA LYS A 379 -6.84 -2.84 24.42
C LYS A 379 -6.15 -4.06 23.81
N ILE A 380 -5.24 -3.86 22.86
CA ILE A 380 -4.46 -4.95 22.24
C ILE A 380 -3.55 -5.61 23.28
N ASN A 381 -2.84 -4.85 24.11
CA ASN A 381 -1.99 -5.43 25.17
C ASN A 381 -2.81 -6.19 26.23
N ALA A 382 -4.01 -5.70 26.56
CA ALA A 382 -4.93 -6.42 27.43
C ALA A 382 -5.38 -7.75 26.79
N ALA A 383 -5.70 -7.74 25.49
CA ALA A 383 -6.05 -8.94 24.74
C ALA A 383 -4.88 -9.95 24.64
N ILE A 384 -3.64 -9.48 24.41
CA ILE A 384 -2.44 -10.33 24.44
C ILE A 384 -2.32 -11.03 25.80
N SER A 385 -2.44 -10.27 26.89
CA SER A 385 -2.35 -10.80 28.25
C SER A 385 -3.44 -11.85 28.54
N ALA A 386 -4.67 -11.63 28.05
CA ALA A 386 -5.81 -12.51 28.30
C ALA A 386 -5.83 -13.77 27.43
N LEU A 387 -5.45 -13.67 26.15
CA LEU A 387 -5.61 -14.75 25.17
C LEU A 387 -4.51 -15.82 25.28
N GLY A 388 -3.35 -15.47 25.82
CA GLY A 388 -2.27 -16.41 26.10
C GLY A 388 -0.90 -15.75 25.95
N ASN A 389 -0.28 -15.42 27.09
CA ASN A 389 0.99 -14.69 27.10
C ASN A 389 2.10 -15.41 27.89
N SER A 390 2.31 -16.70 27.65
CA SER A 390 3.32 -17.48 28.38
C SER A 390 4.75 -16.96 28.21
N GLY A 391 5.01 -16.11 27.21
CA GLY A 391 6.29 -15.43 27.00
C GLY A 391 6.37 -14.00 27.56
N GLY A 392 5.34 -13.49 28.22
CA GLY A 392 5.34 -12.12 28.78
C GLY A 392 5.41 -11.02 27.71
N TYR A 393 4.95 -11.30 26.49
CA TYR A 393 4.92 -10.39 25.36
C TYR A 393 3.94 -9.23 25.53
N GLN A 394 4.27 -8.15 24.86
CA GLN A 394 3.44 -6.97 24.68
C GLN A 394 3.78 -6.37 23.32
N LEU A 395 2.92 -5.49 22.81
CA LEU A 395 3.26 -4.64 21.68
C LEU A 395 4.57 -3.91 21.95
N THR A 396 5.41 -3.81 20.93
CA THR A 396 6.66 -3.07 21.03
C THR A 396 6.52 -1.71 20.34
N PRO A 397 6.52 -0.60 21.09
CA PRO A 397 6.55 0.74 20.50
C PRO A 397 7.79 0.92 19.63
N VAL A 398 7.64 1.66 18.53
CA VAL A 398 8.79 2.24 17.82
C VAL A 398 9.42 3.33 18.69
N ASP A 399 10.75 3.44 18.66
CA ASP A 399 11.47 4.50 19.37
C ASP A 399 11.39 5.81 18.58
N LEU A 400 10.81 6.84 19.20
CA LEU A 400 10.69 8.19 18.66
C LEU A 400 11.46 9.23 19.49
N SER A 401 12.30 8.80 20.43
CA SER A 401 12.98 9.66 21.40
C SER A 401 13.91 10.68 20.74
N SER A 402 14.49 10.34 19.58
CA SER A 402 15.38 11.21 18.81
C SER A 402 14.67 12.32 18.04
N TYR A 403 13.34 12.25 17.87
CA TYR A 403 12.57 13.26 17.17
C TYR A 403 12.07 14.35 18.13
N PRO A 404 11.94 15.61 17.68
CA PRO A 404 11.32 16.66 18.48
C PRO A 404 9.81 16.44 18.65
N SER A 405 9.23 17.09 19.66
CA SER A 405 7.78 17.16 19.83
C SER A 405 7.22 18.43 19.18
N TYR A 406 5.97 18.40 18.70
CA TYR A 406 5.31 19.48 17.98
C TYR A 406 3.93 19.83 18.50
#